data_AF-A0A2V6BQS7-F1
#
_entry.id   AF-A0A2V6BQS7-F1
#
_cell.length_a   1.000
_cell.length_b   1.000
_cell.length_c   1.000
_cell.angle_alpha   90.00
_cell.angle_beta   90.00
_cell.angle_gamma   90.00
#
_symmetry.space_group_name_H-M   'P 1'
#
loop_
_entity.id
_entity.type
_entity.pdbx_description
1 polymer ?
#
loop_
_entity_poly.entity_id
_entity_poly.type
_entity_poly.pdbx_seq_one_letter_code
_entity_poly.pdbx_strand_id
1 'polypeptide(L)'
;MRPPKRPVALDRKPRLQTLGEFAPGRFDVILAAFTFDNIPTDEAKADALIGLRTLLAPDGSLFLVVSSPAIYVNEWASFSTRDFPENRRARDGDWVRIVMLDVP
;
A
#
# COMPACT_ATOMS: atom_id res chain seq x y z
N MET A 1 -12.96 33.81 28.24
CA MET A 1 -11.82 32.85 28.28
C MET A 1 -12.35 31.45 28.12
N ARG A 2 -11.95 30.71 27.06
CA ARG A 2 -12.26 29.27 26.94
C ARG A 2 -11.26 28.47 27.79
N PRO A 3 -11.68 27.40 28.47
CA PRO A 3 -10.75 26.56 29.22
C PRO A 3 -9.75 25.90 28.26
N PRO A 4 -8.53 25.57 28.71
CA PRO A 4 -7.56 24.88 27.88
C PRO A 4 -8.12 23.50 27.50
N LYS A 5 -8.07 23.16 26.21
CA LYS A 5 -8.36 21.82 25.73
C LYS A 5 -7.37 20.87 26.39
N ARG A 6 -7.85 19.88 27.16
CA ARG A 6 -7.01 18.79 27.65
C ARG A 6 -6.39 18.08 26.45
N PRO A 7 -5.10 17.71 26.49
CA PRO A 7 -4.53 16.88 25.44
C PRO A 7 -5.25 15.54 25.48
N VAL A 8 -6.00 15.23 24.41
CA VAL A 8 -6.45 13.87 24.16
C VAL A 8 -5.21 13.10 23.76
N ALA A 9 -4.72 12.24 24.66
CA ALA A 9 -3.71 11.27 24.30
C ALA A 9 -4.31 10.35 23.22
N LEU A 10 -3.97 10.59 21.96
CA LEU A 10 -4.10 9.57 20.92
C LEU A 10 -2.94 8.58 21.09
N ASP A 11 -2.97 7.80 22.18
CA ASP A 11 -2.16 6.59 22.29
C ASP A 11 -2.94 5.41 21.74
N ARG A 12 -3.30 5.51 20.46
CA ARG A 12 -3.70 4.35 19.66
C ARG A 12 -2.72 4.25 18.52
N LYS A 13 -1.51 3.77 18.82
CA LYS A 13 -0.74 3.10 17.77
C LYS A 13 -1.66 2.02 17.19
N PRO A 14 -1.97 2.04 15.88
CA PRO A 14 -2.74 0.95 15.28
C PRO A 14 -1.99 -0.33 15.64
N ARG A 15 -2.68 -1.27 16.27
CA ARG A 15 -2.13 -2.59 16.53
C ARG A 15 -1.90 -3.19 15.15
N LEU A 16 -0.65 -3.19 14.68
CA LEU A 16 -0.25 -3.95 13.51
C LEU A 16 -0.53 -5.41 13.86
N GLN A 17 -1.67 -5.93 13.40
CA GLN A 17 -2.01 -7.33 13.55
C GLN A 17 -0.99 -8.10 12.71
N THR A 18 -0.16 -8.90 13.36
CA THR A 18 0.77 -9.79 12.67
C THR A 18 -0.04 -10.95 12.07
N LEU A 19 0.38 -11.46 10.92
CA LEU A 19 -0.32 -12.54 10.23
C LEU A 19 -0.54 -13.78 11.12
N GLY A 20 0.33 -13.99 12.12
CA GLY A 20 0.25 -15.10 13.09
C GLY A 20 -0.92 -15.03 14.09
N GLU A 21 -1.70 -13.95 14.13
CA GLU A 21 -2.93 -13.87 14.93
C GLU A 21 -4.13 -14.58 14.26
N PHE A 22 -4.00 -14.91 12.97
CA PHE A 22 -5.06 -15.55 12.20
C PHE A 22 -4.78 -17.05 12.06
N ALA A 23 -5.82 -17.86 12.27
CA ALA A 23 -5.74 -19.27 11.93
C ALA A 23 -5.50 -19.44 10.42
N PRO A 24 -4.74 -20.46 9.99
CA PRO A 24 -4.61 -20.81 8.58
C PRO A 24 -5.98 -21.08 7.94
N GLY A 25 -6.13 -20.74 6.66
CA GLY A 25 -7.38 -20.99 5.93
C GLY A 25 -8.59 -20.17 6.36
N ARG A 26 -8.39 -19.10 7.13
CA ARG A 26 -9.47 -18.32 7.75
C ARG A 26 -10.25 -17.43 6.77
N PHE A 27 -9.67 -17.05 5.64
CA PHE A 27 -10.26 -16.07 4.74
C PHE A 27 -10.60 -16.65 3.37
N ASP A 28 -11.84 -16.46 2.92
CA ASP A 28 -12.25 -16.77 1.55
C ASP A 28 -11.78 -15.69 0.55
N VAL A 29 -11.61 -14.45 1.02
CA VAL A 29 -11.18 -13.32 0.20
C VAL A 29 -10.18 -12.46 0.97
N ILE A 30 -9.07 -12.12 0.29
CA ILE A 30 -8.12 -11.10 0.74
C ILE A 30 -8.05 -10.01 -0.34
N LEU A 31 -8.12 -8.74 0.06
CA LEU A 31 -7.93 -7.59 -0.81
C LEU A 31 -6.63 -6.87 -0.42
N ALA A 32 -5.75 -6.70 -1.39
CA ALA A 32 -4.54 -5.91 -1.30
C ALA A 32 -4.57 -4.83 -2.39
N ALA A 33 -5.05 -3.63 -2.04
CA ALA A 33 -5.16 -2.51 -2.97
C ALA A 33 -4.07 -1.47 -2.69
N PHE A 34 -3.10 -1.37 -3.61
CA PHE A 34 -1.93 -0.49 -3.60
C PHE A 34 -0.95 -0.70 -2.44
N THR A 35 -1.18 -1.72 -1.59
CA THR A 35 -0.27 -2.04 -0.48
C THR A 35 1.07 -2.60 -0.98
N PHE A 36 1.05 -3.38 -2.05
CA PHE A 36 2.25 -3.99 -2.64
C PHE A 36 3.16 -2.99 -3.37
N ASP A 37 2.63 -1.82 -3.76
CA ASP A 37 3.42 -0.74 -4.38
C ASP A 37 4.45 -0.17 -3.41
N ASN A 38 4.23 -0.34 -2.10
CA ASN A 38 5.10 0.15 -1.04
C ASN A 38 6.09 -0.90 -0.50
N ILE A 39 6.09 -2.11 -1.06
CA ILE A 39 7.04 -3.16 -0.68
C ILE A 39 8.28 -3.03 -1.55
N PRO A 40 9.47 -2.77 -0.98
CA PRO A 40 10.62 -2.27 -1.72
C PRO A 40 11.34 -3.31 -2.57
N THR A 41 11.18 -4.60 -2.27
CA THR A 41 11.88 -5.68 -2.98
C THR A 41 10.93 -6.79 -3.39
N ASP A 42 11.27 -7.51 -4.45
CA ASP A 42 10.47 -8.62 -4.94
C ASP A 42 10.50 -9.81 -3.98
N GLU A 43 11.61 -10.01 -3.24
CA GLU A 43 11.69 -11.00 -2.16
C GLU A 43 10.67 -10.70 -1.05
N ALA A 44 10.60 -9.45 -0.60
CA ALA A 44 9.64 -9.06 0.43
C ALA A 44 8.18 -9.16 -0.06
N LYS A 45 7.92 -8.92 -1.35
CA LYS A 45 6.60 -9.16 -1.96
C LYS A 45 6.28 -10.65 -2.00
N ALA A 46 7.24 -11.49 -2.39
CA ALA A 46 7.06 -12.94 -2.42
C ALA A 46 6.78 -13.50 -1.02
N ASP A 47 7.55 -13.08 -0.01
CA ASP A 47 7.33 -13.48 1.39
C ASP A 47 5.93 -13.06 1.88
N ALA A 48 5.48 -11.84 1.54
CA ALA A 48 4.13 -11.39 1.84
C ALA A 48 3.06 -12.25 1.16
N LEU A 49 3.22 -12.59 -0.12
CA LEU A 49 2.28 -13.45 -0.85
C LEU A 49 2.23 -14.87 -0.26
N ILE A 50 3.37 -15.42 0.13
CA ILE A 50 3.46 -16.72 0.81
C ILE A 50 2.69 -16.66 2.14
N GLY A 51 2.91 -15.62 2.95
CA GLY A 51 2.18 -15.40 4.20
C GLY A 51 0.67 -15.32 3.99
N LEU A 52 0.22 -14.50 3.03
CA LEU A 52 -1.21 -14.35 2.70
C LEU A 52 -1.82 -15.66 2.19
N ARG A 53 -1.07 -16.47 1.43
CA ARG A 53 -1.53 -17.79 0.98
C ARG A 53 -1.86 -18.71 2.14
N THR A 54 -1.10 -18.68 3.24
CA THR A 54 -1.42 -19.52 4.42
C THR A 54 -2.75 -19.16 5.08
N LEU A 55 -3.20 -17.92 4.91
CA LEU A 55 -4.43 -17.42 5.51
C LEU A 55 -5.66 -17.63 4.62
N LEU A 56 -5.48 -17.90 3.33
CA LEU A 56 -6.57 -18.20 2.40
C LEU A 56 -7.12 -19.61 2.60
N ALA A 57 -8.45 -19.73 2.61
CA ALA A 57 -9.15 -21.00 2.49
C ALA A 57 -8.72 -21.73 1.19
N PRO A 58 -8.93 -23.07 1.08
CA PRO A 58 -8.51 -23.83 -0.10
C PRO A 58 -8.98 -23.26 -1.44
N ASP A 59 -10.22 -22.74 -1.49
CA ASP A 59 -10.83 -22.11 -2.67
C ASP A 59 -10.88 -20.57 -2.57
N GLY A 60 -10.11 -20.00 -1.63
CA GLY A 60 -10.07 -18.57 -1.38
C GLY A 60 -9.33 -17.80 -2.48
N SER A 61 -9.64 -16.51 -2.61
CA SER A 61 -9.08 -15.64 -3.65
C SER A 61 -8.35 -14.42 -3.07
N LEU A 62 -7.19 -14.11 -3.65
CA LEU A 62 -6.48 -12.85 -3.43
C LEU A 62 -6.77 -11.89 -4.59
N PHE A 63 -7.31 -10.72 -4.28
CA PHE A 63 -7.41 -9.60 -5.21
C PHE A 63 -6.25 -8.65 -4.97
N LEU A 64 -5.31 -8.62 -5.91
CA LEU A 64 -4.14 -7.74 -5.87
C LEU A 64 -4.36 -6.61 -6.88
N VAL A 65 -4.53 -5.39 -6.38
CA VAL A 65 -4.60 -4.17 -7.19
C VAL A 65 -3.30 -3.40 -6.97
N VAL A 66 -2.53 -3.23 -8.04
CA VAL A 66 -1.22 -2.56 -8.03
C VAL A 66 -1.17 -1.52 -9.13
N SER A 67 -0.26 -0.56 -8.99
CA SER A 67 0.02 0.38 -10.07
C SER A 67 0.86 -0.24 -11.18
N SER A 68 0.65 0.28 -12.40
CA SER A 68 1.55 0.09 -13.53
C SER A 68 2.34 1.38 -13.75
N PRO A 69 3.57 1.34 -14.29
CA PRO A 69 4.31 2.55 -14.67
C PRO A 69 3.52 3.50 -15.58
N ALA A 70 2.51 2.99 -16.29
CA ALA A 70 1.56 3.78 -17.06
C ALA A 70 0.84 4.87 -16.23
N ILE A 71 0.78 4.77 -14.90
CA ILE A 71 0.20 5.84 -14.07
C ILE A 71 0.98 7.15 -14.18
N TYR A 72 2.28 7.10 -14.48
CA TYR A 72 3.13 8.29 -14.50
C TYR A 72 3.13 9.05 -15.83
N VAL A 73 2.30 8.65 -16.80
CA VAL A 73 2.16 9.39 -18.08
C VAL A 73 1.13 10.52 -18.00
N ASN A 74 0.26 10.49 -16.98
CA ASN A 74 -0.84 11.42 -16.79
C ASN A 74 -0.67 12.22 -15.49
N GLU A 75 -1.38 13.33 -15.41
CA GLU A 75 -1.51 14.11 -14.18
C GLU A 75 -2.73 13.64 -13.39
N TRP A 76 -2.60 13.62 -12.06
CA TRP A 76 -3.64 13.13 -11.15
C TRP A 76 -3.97 14.19 -10.11
N ALA A 77 -5.15 14.08 -9.50
CA ALA A 77 -5.57 14.99 -8.45
C ALA A 77 -4.66 14.91 -7.20
N SER A 78 -4.12 13.72 -6.91
CA SER A 78 -3.26 13.45 -5.74
C SER A 78 -1.77 13.67 -5.99
N PHE A 79 -1.30 13.62 -7.24
CA PHE A 79 0.11 13.87 -7.54
C PHE A 79 0.35 14.39 -8.97
N SER A 80 1.46 15.12 -9.12
CA SER A 80 1.96 15.63 -10.40
C SER A 80 3.29 14.97 -10.78
N THR A 81 3.47 14.75 -12.08
CA THR A 81 4.71 14.29 -12.72
C THR A 81 5.28 15.33 -13.68
N ARG A 82 4.69 16.53 -13.73
CA ARG A 82 4.98 17.58 -14.72
C ARG A 82 6.46 17.92 -14.85
N ASP A 83 7.17 17.95 -13.72
CA ASP A 83 8.58 18.34 -13.65
C ASP A 83 9.54 17.14 -13.85
N PHE A 84 9.00 15.94 -14.10
CA PHE A 84 9.75 14.67 -14.23
C PHE A 84 9.38 13.93 -15.54
N PRO A 85 9.67 14.50 -16.72
CA PRO A 85 9.30 13.91 -18.01
C PRO A 85 9.91 12.52 -18.27
N GLU A 86 10.99 12.16 -17.57
CA GLU A 86 11.62 10.85 -17.60
C GLU A 86 10.70 9.72 -17.14
N ASN A 87 9.75 9.98 -16.24
CA ASN A 87 8.81 8.97 -15.74
C ASN A 87 7.98 8.33 -16.87
N ARG A 88 7.78 9.02 -18.00
CA ARG A 88 7.05 8.49 -19.15
C ARG A 88 7.71 7.26 -19.78
N ARG A 89 8.98 7.00 -19.45
CA ARG A 89 9.75 5.84 -19.91
C ARG A 89 9.98 4.80 -18.82
N ALA A 90 9.43 5.03 -17.63
CA ALA A 90 9.58 4.12 -16.49
C ALA A 90 9.01 2.74 -16.82
N ARG A 91 9.71 1.72 -16.35
CA ARG A 91 9.34 0.31 -16.38
C ARG A 91 9.15 -0.18 -14.96
N ASP A 92 8.70 -1.42 -14.84
CA ASP A 92 8.52 -2.06 -13.54
C ASP A 92 9.86 -2.08 -12.78
N GLY A 93 9.84 -1.57 -11.55
CA GLY A 93 11.02 -1.47 -10.68
C GLY A 93 11.89 -0.23 -10.90
N ASP A 94 11.62 0.59 -11.92
CA ASP A 94 12.37 1.83 -12.12
C ASP A 94 12.05 2.88 -11.04
N TRP A 95 13.04 3.69 -10.71
CA TRP A 95 12.84 4.86 -9.87
C TRP A 95 12.04 5.93 -10.62
N VAL A 96 11.04 6.48 -9.92
CA VAL A 96 10.20 7.58 -10.40
C VAL A 96 10.15 8.70 -9.39
N ARG A 97 9.79 9.90 -9.84
CA ARG A 97 9.64 11.07 -8.98
C ARG A 97 8.26 11.68 -9.15
N ILE A 98 7.62 12.05 -8.05
CA ILE A 98 6.30 12.69 -8.06
C ILE A 98 6.30 13.86 -7.07
N VAL A 99 5.41 14.82 -7.29
CA VAL A 99 5.01 15.81 -6.28
C VAL A 99 3.62 15.42 -5.77
N MET A 100 3.48 15.10 -4.49
CA MET A 100 2.17 14.89 -3.87
C MET A 100 1.45 16.24 -3.73
N LEU A 101 0.15 16.25 -4.06
CA LEU A 101 -0.70 17.45 -4.03
C LEU A 101 -1.71 17.44 -2.88
N ASP A 102 -1.92 16.28 -2.26
CA ASP A 102 -2.96 16.01 -1.26
C ASP A 102 -2.41 15.70 0.14
N VAL A 103 -1.09 15.85 0.34
CA VAL A 103 -0.42 15.70 1.63
C VAL A 103 0.09 17.08 2.11
N PRO A 104 -0.17 17.48 3.38
CA PRO A 104 0.26 18.76 3.94
C PRO A 104 1.78 18.95 4.04
#